data_AF-A0A543NFJ8-F1
#
_entry.id   AF-A0A543NFJ8-F1
#
_cell.length_a   1.000
_cell.length_b   1.000
_cell.length_c   1.000
_cell.angle_alpha   90.00
_cell.angle_beta   90.00
_cell.angle_gamma   90.00
#
_symmetry.space_group_name_H-M   'P 1'
#
loop_
_entity.id
_entity.type
_entity.pdbx_description
1 polymer ?
#
loop_
_entity_poly.entity_id
_entity_poly.type
_entity_poly.pdbx_seq_one_letter_code
_entity_poly.pdbx_strand_id
1 'polypeptide(L)'
;MAPPRRRRPEAPAPEPARYGTYVVVGPHPVLGKKRGEQVELEESHAARLMRAGHVEPAPPPDPDPPPKPKSKKKPAEPRQSAGLSHAQDQTVPDPKDESSAELRPQQEVKEAGDG
;
A
#
# COMPACT_ATOMS: atom_id res chain seq x y z
N MET A 1 -17.65 32.98 57.50
CA MET A 1 -16.71 31.88 57.14
C MET A 1 -17.32 31.09 55.99
N ALA A 2 -16.65 31.03 54.84
CA ALA A 2 -17.09 30.23 53.69
C ALA A 2 -16.54 28.79 53.80
N PRO A 3 -17.30 27.75 53.40
CA PRO A 3 -16.83 26.38 53.51
C PRO A 3 -15.71 26.09 52.48
N PRO A 4 -14.75 25.22 52.83
CA PRO A 4 -13.67 24.85 51.91
C PRO A 4 -14.24 24.10 50.71
N ARG A 5 -13.97 24.63 49.50
CA ARG A 5 -14.32 23.97 48.25
C ARG A 5 -13.61 22.61 48.21
N ARG A 6 -14.38 21.52 48.28
CA ARG A 6 -13.88 20.17 47.97
C ARG A 6 -13.26 20.22 46.57
N ARG A 7 -11.94 20.11 46.49
CA ARG A 7 -11.24 19.95 45.21
C ARG A 7 -11.82 18.70 44.55
N ARG A 8 -12.51 18.90 43.43
CA ARG A 8 -12.95 17.81 42.56
C ARG A 8 -11.70 17.00 42.23
N PRO A 9 -11.68 15.66 42.38
CA PRO A 9 -10.58 14.87 41.86
C PRO A 9 -10.49 15.17 40.37
N GLU A 10 -9.37 15.77 39.97
CA GLU A 10 -9.03 16.03 38.58
C GLU A 10 -9.06 14.66 37.90
N ALA A 11 -9.94 14.48 36.91
CA ALA A 11 -9.97 13.22 36.16
C ALA A 11 -8.56 12.98 35.61
N PRO A 12 -8.02 11.76 35.71
CA PRO A 12 -6.67 11.48 35.19
C PRO A 12 -6.62 11.91 33.73
N ALA A 13 -5.53 12.61 33.36
CA ALA A 13 -5.34 13.10 32.01
C ALA A 13 -5.53 11.95 31.00
N PRO A 14 -6.23 12.18 29.88
CA PRO A 14 -6.42 11.14 28.87
C PRO A 14 -5.04 10.63 28.43
N GLU A 15 -4.83 9.32 28.52
CA GLU A 15 -3.60 8.70 28.04
C GLU A 15 -3.42 9.03 26.55
N PRO A 16 -2.17 9.27 26.09
CA PRO A 16 -1.92 9.55 24.69
C PRO A 16 -2.38 8.35 23.84
N ALA A 17 -3.13 8.66 22.79
CA ALA A 17 -3.55 7.68 21.80
C ALA A 17 -2.31 6.93 21.26
N ARG A 18 -2.28 5.61 21.44
CA ARG A 18 -1.19 4.77 20.93
C ARG A 18 -1.48 4.37 19.50
N TYR A 19 -0.52 4.62 18.62
CA TYR A 19 -0.59 4.24 17.22
C TYR A 19 0.34 3.06 16.94
N GLY A 20 -0.09 2.17 16.06
CA GLY A 20 0.69 1.03 15.59
C GLY A 20 0.48 0.76 14.11
N THR A 21 1.38 -0.03 13.52
CA THR A 21 1.33 -0.42 12.12
C THR A 21 0.62 -1.77 11.97
N TYR A 22 -0.37 -1.82 11.08
CA TYR A 22 -1.20 -2.98 10.80
C TYR A 22 -1.26 -3.25 9.30
N VAL A 23 -1.52 -4.49 8.89
CA VAL A 23 -1.71 -4.88 7.50
C VAL A 23 -3.20 -5.12 7.25
N VAL A 24 -3.74 -4.59 6.15
CA VAL A 24 -5.12 -4.86 5.75
C VAL A 24 -5.23 -6.27 5.21
N VAL A 25 -6.06 -7.12 5.82
CA VAL A 25 -6.27 -8.52 5.39
C VAL A 25 -7.68 -8.77 4.86
N GLY A 26 -8.62 -7.90 5.20
CA GLY A 26 -10.04 -8.04 4.83
C GLY A 26 -10.35 -7.63 3.39
N PRO A 27 -11.61 -7.85 2.95
CA PRO A 27 -12.07 -7.50 1.61
C PRO A 27 -12.30 -5.99 1.42
N HIS A 28 -12.51 -5.25 2.51
CA HIS A 28 -12.77 -3.81 2.47
C HIS A 28 -11.48 -3.01 2.66
N PRO A 29 -11.33 -1.88 1.94
CA PRO A 29 -10.21 -0.99 2.15
C PRO A 29 -10.32 -0.27 3.50
N VAL A 30 -9.19 -0.08 4.17
CA VAL A 30 -9.09 0.62 5.47
C VAL A 30 -8.27 1.88 5.27
N LEU A 31 -8.82 3.07 5.55
CA LEU A 31 -8.16 4.36 5.29
C LEU A 31 -7.65 4.52 3.84
N GLY A 32 -8.37 3.93 2.87
CA GLY A 32 -7.97 3.94 1.46
C GLY A 32 -6.89 2.91 1.09
N LYS A 33 -6.37 2.15 2.06
CA LYS A 33 -5.42 1.05 1.86
C LYS A 33 -6.13 -0.24 1.50
N LYS A 34 -5.61 -0.94 0.49
CA LYS A 34 -6.16 -2.23 0.02
C LYS A 34 -5.52 -3.39 0.77
N ARG A 35 -6.11 -4.58 0.60
CA ARG A 35 -5.58 -5.83 1.16
C ARG A 35 -4.09 -6.01 0.81
N GLY A 36 -3.29 -6.31 1.82
CA GLY A 36 -1.83 -6.44 1.74
C GLY A 36 -1.05 -5.15 2.00
N GLU A 37 -1.70 -4.00 2.07
CA GLU A 37 -1.03 -2.75 2.42
C GLU A 37 -0.94 -2.52 3.92
N GLN A 38 0.13 -1.83 4.34
CA GLN A 38 0.31 -1.36 5.71
C GLN A 38 -0.44 -0.04 5.95
N VAL A 39 -1.00 0.08 7.14
CA VAL A 39 -1.77 1.24 7.62
C VAL A 39 -1.42 1.53 9.07
N GLU A 40 -1.23 2.80 9.41
CA GLU A 40 -1.12 3.24 10.80
C GLU A 40 -2.51 3.49 11.38
N LEU A 41 -2.79 2.85 12.52
CA LEU A 41 -4.08 2.95 13.20
C LEU A 41 -3.85 3.17 14.70
N GLU A 42 -4.77 3.93 15.29
CA GLU A 42 -4.90 3.97 16.74
C GLU A 42 -5.28 2.58 17.27
N GLU A 43 -4.67 2.16 18.37
CA GLU A 43 -4.85 0.84 18.99
C GLU A 43 -6.33 0.50 19.24
N SER A 44 -7.13 1.45 19.72
CA SER A 44 -8.59 1.28 19.94
C SER A 44 -9.36 1.05 18.63
N HIS A 45 -8.90 1.66 17.53
CA HIS A 45 -9.51 1.50 16.22
C HIS A 45 -9.05 0.19 15.56
N ALA A 46 -7.76 -0.11 15.63
CA ALA A 46 -7.18 -1.35 15.17
C ALA A 46 -7.82 -2.56 15.84
N ALA A 47 -8.04 -2.52 17.16
CA ALA A 47 -8.70 -3.60 17.90
C ALA A 47 -10.11 -3.91 17.36
N ARG A 48 -10.87 -2.88 16.96
CA ARG A 48 -12.20 -3.06 16.34
C ARG A 48 -12.08 -3.70 14.96
N LEU A 49 -11.15 -3.25 14.14
CA LEU A 49 -10.92 -3.76 12.79
C LEU A 49 -10.34 -5.18 12.79
N MET A 50 -9.46 -5.51 13.74
CA MET A 50 -8.94 -6.86 13.96
C MET A 50 -10.04 -7.84 14.34
N ARG A 51 -10.94 -7.47 15.26
CA ARG A 51 -12.10 -8.30 15.62
C ARG A 51 -13.03 -8.55 14.45
N ALA A 52 -13.13 -7.61 13.52
CA ALA A 52 -13.89 -7.74 12.28
C ALA A 52 -13.14 -8.50 11.17
N GLY A 53 -11.88 -8.90 11.40
CA GLY A 53 -11.05 -9.58 10.39
C GLY A 53 -10.63 -8.68 9.22
N HIS A 54 -10.55 -7.35 9.44
CA HIS A 54 -10.14 -6.40 8.41
C HIS A 54 -8.64 -6.10 8.40
N VAL A 55 -7.98 -6.15 9.56
CA VAL A 55 -6.55 -5.87 9.69
C VAL A 55 -5.88 -6.86 10.65
N GLU A 56 -4.57 -7.02 10.52
CA GLU A 56 -3.72 -7.79 11.43
C GLU A 56 -2.47 -6.97 11.84
N PRO A 57 -1.82 -7.28 12.98
CA PRO A 57 -0.56 -6.62 13.35
C PRO A 57 0.50 -6.84 12.27
N ALA A 58 1.19 -5.78 11.86
CA ALA A 58 2.30 -5.94 10.92
C ALA A 58 3.43 -6.76 11.58
N PRO A 59 4.10 -7.66 10.85
CA PRO A 59 5.30 -8.32 11.36
C PRO A 59 6.36 -7.28 11.71
N PRO A 60 7.18 -7.51 12.76
CA PRO A 60 8.29 -6.63 13.06
C PRO A 60 9.19 -6.50 11.82
N PRO A 61 9.79 -5.33 11.56
CA PRO A 61 10.72 -5.18 10.46
C PRO A 61 11.86 -6.20 10.62
N ASP A 62 12.15 -6.94 9.56
CA ASP A 62 13.31 -7.82 9.53
C ASP A 62 14.57 -7.00 9.86
N PRO A 63 15.46 -7.47 10.74
CA PRO A 63 16.73 -6.79 10.96
C PRO A 63 17.46 -6.70 9.62
N ASP A 64 17.87 -5.48 9.25
CA ASP A 64 18.61 -5.22 8.01
C ASP A 64 19.78 -6.21 7.91
N PRO A 65 19.97 -6.91 6.78
CA PRO A 65 21.06 -7.86 6.65
C PRO A 65 22.38 -7.13 6.92
N PRO A 66 23.33 -7.75 7.65
CA PRO A 66 24.60 -7.11 7.95
C PRO A 66 25.25 -6.64 6.64
N PRO A 67 25.88 -5.45 6.61
CA PRO A 67 26.46 -4.90 5.41
C PRO A 67 27.42 -5.93 4.80
N LYS A 68 27.14 -6.37 3.57
CA LYS A 68 27.99 -7.33 2.85
C LYS A 68 29.43 -6.82 2.90
N PRO A 69 30.41 -7.65 3.29
CA PRO A 69 31.81 -7.25 3.26
C PRO A 69 32.13 -6.83 1.82
N LYS A 70 32.61 -5.58 1.66
CA LYS A 70 33.04 -5.03 0.39
C LYS A 70 34.18 -5.92 -0.14
N SER A 71 33.88 -6.88 -1.00
CA SER A 71 34.90 -7.62 -1.73
C SER A 71 35.71 -6.62 -2.53
N LYS A 72 36.95 -6.37 -2.10
CA LYS A 72 37.96 -5.61 -2.84
C LYS A 72 38.04 -6.24 -4.24
N LYS A 73 37.54 -5.53 -5.25
CA LYS A 73 37.75 -5.87 -6.66
C LYS A 73 39.25 -6.03 -6.87
N LYS A 74 39.69 -7.25 -7.24
CA LYS A 74 40.97 -7.45 -7.92
C LYS A 74 40.89 -6.69 -9.27
N PRO A 75 41.94 -5.99 -9.69
CA PRO A 75 41.96 -5.35 -11.00
C PRO A 75 41.83 -6.41 -12.10
N ALA A 76 40.94 -6.12 -13.06
CA ALA A 76 40.69 -6.94 -14.22
C ALA A 76 41.93 -6.93 -15.15
N GLU A 77 42.38 -8.11 -15.54
CA GLU A 77 43.28 -8.27 -16.70
C GLU A 77 42.56 -7.84 -17.99
N PRO A 78 43.17 -7.02 -18.85
CA PRO A 78 42.63 -6.72 -20.16
C PRO A 78 43.03 -7.85 -21.12
N ARG A 79 42.17 -8.86 -21.26
CA ARG A 79 42.36 -9.86 -22.32
C ARG A 79 41.66 -9.39 -23.60
N GLN A 80 42.49 -8.95 -24.54
CA GLN A 80 42.11 -8.54 -25.89
C GLN A 80 41.53 -9.71 -26.71
N SER A 81 40.82 -9.33 -27.78
CA SER A 81 40.52 -10.10 -29.01
C SER A 81 39.56 -11.29 -28.86
N ALA A 82 38.63 -11.58 -29.76
CA ALA A 82 38.43 -11.17 -31.15
C ALA A 82 36.92 -11.19 -31.47
N GLY A 83 36.53 -10.49 -32.54
CA GLY A 83 35.14 -10.17 -32.84
C GLY A 83 34.27 -11.34 -33.30
N LEU A 84 33.01 -11.00 -33.52
CA LEU A 84 32.13 -11.61 -34.51
C LEU A 84 30.97 -10.65 -34.75
N SER A 85 30.96 -10.14 -35.97
CA SER A 85 29.90 -9.33 -36.56
C SER A 85 28.54 -10.01 -36.39
N HIS A 86 27.51 -9.24 -35.98
CA HIS A 86 26.14 -9.60 -36.27
C HIS A 86 25.42 -8.37 -36.81
N ALA A 87 25.62 -8.14 -38.11
CA ALA A 87 24.75 -7.31 -38.91
C ALA A 87 23.68 -8.23 -39.52
N GLN A 88 22.45 -8.14 -39.02
CA GLN A 88 21.19 -8.38 -39.74
C GLN A 88 20.15 -7.49 -39.03
N ASP A 89 19.83 -6.31 -39.54
CA ASP A 89 19.03 -6.00 -40.74
C ASP A 89 17.58 -6.49 -40.62
N GLN A 90 16.67 -5.49 -40.55
CA GLN A 90 15.24 -5.52 -40.93
C GLN A 90 14.31 -6.45 -40.10
N THR A 91 13.09 -6.07 -39.68
CA THR A 91 12.09 -5.23 -40.36
C THR A 91 11.06 -4.75 -39.32
N VAL A 92 10.69 -3.46 -39.37
CA VAL A 92 9.45 -2.91 -38.77
C VAL A 92 8.57 -2.52 -39.95
N PRO A 93 7.39 -3.14 -40.12
CA PRO A 93 6.11 -2.44 -39.93
C PRO A 93 5.06 -3.42 -39.31
N ASP A 94 3.99 -3.03 -38.61
CA ASP A 94 2.91 -2.10 -38.96
C ASP A 94 1.95 -2.03 -37.75
N PRO A 95 1.54 -0.85 -37.25
CA PRO A 95 0.33 -0.72 -36.45
C PRO A 95 -0.77 -0.11 -37.34
N LYS A 96 -1.42 -0.93 -38.14
CA LYS A 96 -2.75 -0.64 -38.65
C LYS A 96 -3.70 -1.77 -38.32
N ASP A 97 -4.92 -1.32 -38.04
CA ASP A 97 -6.16 -2.08 -38.09
C ASP A 97 -6.54 -2.87 -36.84
N GLU A 98 -7.06 -2.16 -35.85
CA GLU A 98 -8.42 -2.47 -35.37
C GLU A 98 -9.09 -1.19 -34.82
N SER A 99 -9.64 -0.40 -35.73
CA SER A 99 -10.66 0.60 -35.42
C SER A 99 -11.99 0.06 -35.94
N SER A 100 -12.77 -0.62 -35.11
CA SER A 100 -14.23 -0.80 -35.28
C SER A 100 -14.86 -1.63 -34.15
N ALA A 101 -15.44 -0.95 -33.16
CA ALA A 101 -16.67 -1.32 -32.45
C ALA A 101 -16.99 -0.14 -31.52
N GLU A 102 -17.55 0.92 -32.07
CA GLU A 102 -18.99 1.12 -32.16
C GLU A 102 -19.61 1.61 -30.84
N LEU A 103 -20.23 2.77 -30.99
CA LEU A 103 -21.04 3.52 -30.06
C LEU A 103 -21.96 2.64 -29.20
N ARG A 104 -22.02 2.92 -27.90
CA ARG A 104 -23.30 2.86 -27.19
C ARG A 104 -23.52 4.08 -26.29
N PRO A 105 -24.34 5.06 -26.73
CA PRO A 105 -24.88 6.08 -25.85
C PRO A 105 -26.05 5.53 -25.03
N GLN A 106 -26.11 5.99 -23.78
CA GLN A 106 -27.24 6.13 -22.85
C GLN A 106 -28.55 5.37 -23.15
N GLN A 107 -28.95 4.50 -22.22
CA GLN A 107 -30.36 4.19 -22.00
C GLN A 107 -30.81 4.78 -20.67
N GLU A 108 -31.43 5.96 -20.78
CA GLU A 108 -32.45 6.48 -19.86
C GLU A 108 -33.64 5.51 -19.90
N VAL A 109 -33.87 4.74 -18.83
CA VAL A 109 -35.18 4.13 -18.57
C VAL A 109 -35.89 5.01 -17.56
N LYS A 110 -36.67 5.95 -18.10
CA LYS A 110 -37.88 6.43 -17.46
C LYS A 110 -38.85 5.26 -17.43
N GLU A 111 -39.15 4.73 -16.26
CA GLU A 111 -40.38 3.97 -16.07
C GLU A 111 -41.27 4.77 -15.13
N ALA A 112 -42.30 5.36 -15.73
CA ALA A 112 -43.47 5.86 -15.06
C ALA A 112 -44.44 4.69 -14.84
N GLY A 113 -45.10 4.68 -13.70
CA GLY A 113 -46.23 3.80 -13.36
C GLY A 113 -46.52 4.01 -11.88
N ASP A 114 -47.35 4.98 -11.50
CA ASP A 114 -48.82 4.93 -11.53
C ASP A 114 -49.37 3.66 -10.84
N GLY A 115 -49.88 3.88 -9.63
CA GLY A 115 -50.47 2.91 -8.72
C GLY A 115 -50.89 3.60 -7.43
#